data_AF-A0A956NEZ2-F1
#
_entry.id   AF-A0A956NEZ2-F1
#
_cell.length_a   1.000
_cell.length_b   1.000
_cell.length_c   1.000
_cell.angle_alpha   90.00
_cell.angle_beta   90.00
_cell.angle_gamma   90.00
#
_symmetry.space_group_name_H-M   'P 1'
#
loop_
_entity.id
_entity.type
_entity.pdbx_description
1 polymer ?
#
loop_
_entity_poly.entity_id
_entity_poly.type
_entity_poly.pdbx_seq_one_letter_code
_entity_poly.pdbx_strand_id
1 'polypeptide(L)'
;MSALVIWGEDDHERRGRALATTYATTAQKISVKPTKMPGLATLVFWGHGDPSAFCGLPSKDFVDLVGAWRKLNGDLKTVEMLTCNARHKQYGFPDSYTKQVVDQLGKKQAGIKFKALPVAVGPSGKTADYSILKWHPASATWAYIGAPGDFPQQGSSTTMDKHMHAADVKLGDFMPPRGDNVGYVRAHAAMKAFQGMTVTHPYAIKRKWDQKQVDVYNEELKLVKRDAFIMAGTIGLLRWCLTEIN
;
A
#
# COMPACT_ATOMS: atom_id res chain seq x y z
N MET A 1 -7.39 15.78 -19.41
CA MET A 1 -8.14 14.72 -18.71
C MET A 1 -7.98 14.98 -17.21
N SER A 2 -9.05 15.27 -16.47
CA SER A 2 -8.97 15.70 -15.06
C SER A 2 -9.10 14.51 -14.11
N ALA A 3 -8.37 14.54 -13.01
CA ALA A 3 -8.52 13.60 -11.89
C ALA A 3 -9.11 14.31 -10.67
N LEU A 4 -9.58 13.55 -9.68
CA LEU A 4 -9.89 14.04 -8.33
C LEU A 4 -9.29 13.05 -7.33
N VAL A 5 -8.54 13.56 -6.35
CA VAL A 5 -8.06 12.73 -5.24
C VAL A 5 -9.05 12.77 -4.08
N ILE A 6 -9.36 11.61 -3.52
CA ILE A 6 -10.29 11.44 -2.41
C ILE A 6 -9.55 10.71 -1.28
N TRP A 7 -9.49 11.30 -0.08
CA TRP A 7 -8.94 10.62 1.09
C TRP A 7 -10.04 10.04 1.98
N GLY A 8 -9.83 8.84 2.50
CA GLY A 8 -10.80 8.14 3.36
C GLY A 8 -10.93 8.78 4.74
N GLU A 9 -9.83 8.77 5.50
CA GLU A 9 -9.79 9.16 6.91
C GLU A 9 -8.92 10.41 7.14
N ASP A 10 -9.09 11.09 8.29
CA ASP A 10 -8.41 12.39 8.53
C ASP A 10 -6.87 12.26 8.60
N ASP A 11 -6.35 11.12 9.03
CA ASP A 11 -4.90 10.85 9.02
C ASP A 11 -4.32 10.73 7.59
N HIS A 12 -5.18 10.62 6.57
CA HIS A 12 -4.81 10.58 5.16
C HIS A 12 -4.89 11.93 4.46
N GLU A 13 -5.40 13.00 5.07
CA GLU A 13 -5.56 14.30 4.41
C GLU A 13 -4.24 14.79 3.82
N ARG A 14 -3.16 14.78 4.61
CA ARG A 14 -1.84 15.24 4.17
C ARG A 14 -1.30 14.42 3.00
N ARG A 15 -1.59 13.12 2.96
CA ARG A 15 -1.22 12.20 1.85
C ARG A 15 -2.03 12.51 0.61
N GLY A 16 -3.36 12.63 0.74
CA GLY A 16 -4.27 12.95 -0.35
C GLY A 16 -3.94 14.28 -1.02
N ARG A 17 -3.67 15.32 -0.23
CA ARG A 17 -3.24 16.63 -0.76
C ARG A 17 -1.90 16.55 -1.48
N ALA A 18 -0.92 15.84 -0.92
CA ALA A 18 0.37 15.63 -1.59
C ALA A 18 0.24 14.78 -2.86
N LEU A 19 -0.70 13.84 -2.92
CA LEU A 19 -0.95 13.07 -4.13
C LEU A 19 -1.62 13.94 -5.20
N ALA A 20 -2.58 14.80 -4.82
CA ALA A 20 -3.26 15.69 -5.75
C ALA A 20 -2.33 16.65 -6.50
N THR A 21 -1.23 17.09 -5.90
CA THR A 21 -0.22 17.89 -6.61
C THR A 21 0.41 17.11 -7.77
N THR A 22 0.54 15.78 -7.65
CA THR A 22 1.09 14.93 -8.72
C THR A 22 0.15 14.78 -9.91
N TYR A 23 -1.17 14.90 -9.68
CA TYR A 23 -2.20 14.89 -10.72
C TYR A 23 -2.58 16.30 -11.21
N ALA A 24 -1.93 17.35 -10.68
CA ALA A 24 -2.31 18.75 -10.91
C ALA A 24 -3.81 19.00 -10.68
N THR A 25 -4.32 18.48 -9.56
CA THR A 25 -5.75 18.55 -9.20
C THR A 25 -5.96 18.89 -7.73
N THR A 26 -7.21 18.87 -7.27
CA THR A 26 -7.61 19.04 -5.88
C THR A 26 -7.78 17.69 -5.18
N ALA A 27 -7.77 17.74 -3.84
CA ALA A 27 -8.11 16.61 -3.00
C ALA A 27 -9.29 16.96 -2.10
N GLN A 28 -10.11 15.98 -1.75
CA GLN A 28 -11.18 16.14 -0.77
C GLN A 28 -11.41 14.88 0.07
N LYS A 29 -12.11 15.03 1.20
CA LYS A 29 -12.52 13.90 2.05
C LYS A 29 -13.61 13.08 1.39
N ILE A 30 -13.64 11.77 1.64
CA ILE A 30 -14.66 10.85 1.08
C ILE A 30 -16.09 11.20 1.50
N SER A 31 -16.27 11.86 2.64
CA SER A 31 -17.58 12.32 3.12
C SER A 31 -18.16 13.48 2.31
N VAL A 32 -17.36 14.12 1.44
CA VAL A 32 -17.85 15.16 0.52
C VAL A 32 -18.71 14.50 -0.56
N LYS A 33 -19.95 14.98 -0.71
CA LYS A 33 -20.89 14.44 -1.69
C LYS A 33 -20.35 14.57 -3.12
N PRO A 34 -20.65 13.61 -4.01
CA PRO A 34 -20.34 13.72 -5.42
C PRO A 34 -20.88 15.00 -6.06
N THR A 35 -20.08 15.64 -6.90
CA THR A 35 -20.45 16.85 -7.64
C THR A 35 -20.04 16.72 -9.11
N LYS A 36 -20.60 17.58 -9.98
CA LYS A 36 -20.20 17.66 -11.37
C LYS A 36 -18.88 18.42 -11.49
N MET A 37 -17.91 17.83 -12.17
CA MET A 37 -16.58 18.38 -12.43
C MET A 37 -16.29 18.28 -13.93
N PRO A 38 -16.09 19.40 -14.64
CA PRO A 38 -15.80 19.37 -16.07
C PRO A 38 -14.59 18.49 -16.41
N GLY A 39 -14.78 17.51 -17.31
CA GLY A 39 -13.72 16.64 -17.80
C GLY A 39 -13.11 15.68 -16.77
N LEU A 40 -13.81 15.41 -15.66
CA LEU A 40 -13.40 14.41 -14.68
C LEU A 40 -13.44 13.01 -15.30
N ALA A 41 -12.27 12.38 -15.40
CA ALA A 41 -12.09 11.07 -16.00
C ALA A 41 -11.52 10.03 -15.03
N THR A 42 -10.91 10.47 -13.92
CA THR A 42 -10.26 9.59 -12.95
C THR A 42 -10.61 9.99 -11.52
N LEU A 43 -11.07 9.03 -10.72
CA LEU A 43 -11.11 9.16 -9.26
C LEU A 43 -9.94 8.40 -8.65
N VAL A 44 -9.24 9.00 -7.71
CA VAL A 44 -8.09 8.40 -7.02
C VAL A 44 -8.37 8.38 -5.53
N PHE A 45 -8.57 7.20 -4.97
CA PHE A 45 -8.87 7.04 -3.55
C PHE A 45 -7.62 6.62 -2.78
N TRP A 46 -7.36 7.26 -1.64
CA TRP A 46 -6.35 6.82 -0.68
C TRP A 46 -6.92 6.75 0.74
N GLY A 47 -6.93 5.56 1.34
CA GLY A 47 -7.34 5.39 2.73
C GLY A 47 -6.86 4.10 3.36
N HIS A 48 -7.39 3.81 4.55
CA HIS A 48 -7.22 2.52 5.20
C HIS A 48 -7.98 1.43 4.45
N GLY A 49 -7.45 0.20 4.52
CA GLY A 49 -8.11 -0.99 4.00
C GLY A 49 -8.02 -2.13 5.00
N ASP A 50 -9.07 -2.93 5.04
CA ASP A 50 -9.15 -4.17 5.79
C ASP A 50 -9.88 -5.22 4.92
N PRO A 51 -10.10 -6.46 5.41
CA PRO A 51 -10.73 -7.50 4.60
C PRO A 51 -12.16 -7.17 4.12
N SER A 52 -12.85 -6.27 4.82
CA SER A 52 -14.26 -5.95 4.65
C SER A 52 -14.52 -4.54 4.13
N ALA A 53 -13.59 -3.60 4.33
CA ALA A 53 -13.78 -2.20 4.01
C ALA A 53 -12.53 -1.51 3.43
N PHE A 54 -12.75 -0.47 2.65
CA PHE A 54 -11.73 0.48 2.19
C PHE A 54 -12.27 1.90 2.33
N CYS A 55 -11.47 2.81 2.88
CA CYS A 55 -11.92 4.15 3.28
C CYS A 55 -13.17 4.10 4.19
N GLY A 56 -13.27 3.08 5.05
CA GLY A 56 -14.45 2.81 5.89
C GLY A 56 -15.69 2.31 5.15
N LEU A 57 -15.61 2.02 3.84
CA LEU A 57 -16.75 1.57 3.03
C LEU A 57 -16.65 0.09 2.67
N PRO A 58 -17.71 -0.70 2.92
CA PRO A 58 -17.89 -2.00 2.29
C PRO A 58 -17.82 -1.90 0.75
N SER A 59 -17.44 -2.99 0.10
CA SER A 59 -17.21 -3.01 -1.36
C SER A 59 -18.43 -2.52 -2.16
N LYS A 60 -19.64 -2.88 -1.72
CA LYS A 60 -20.89 -2.41 -2.32
C LYS A 60 -21.06 -0.88 -2.23
N ASP A 61 -20.82 -0.31 -1.06
CA ASP A 61 -21.04 1.13 -0.83
C ASP A 61 -19.96 1.96 -1.53
N PHE A 62 -18.73 1.44 -1.60
CA PHE A 62 -17.68 2.02 -2.43
C PHE A 62 -18.06 2.07 -3.92
N VAL A 63 -18.61 0.98 -4.46
CA VAL A 63 -19.06 0.94 -5.87
C VAL A 63 -20.27 1.84 -6.11
N ASP A 64 -21.21 1.93 -5.16
CA ASP A 64 -22.35 2.83 -5.27
C ASP A 64 -21.89 4.31 -5.23
N LEU A 65 -20.87 4.64 -4.43
CA LEU A 65 -20.22 5.96 -4.44
C LEU A 65 -19.58 6.28 -5.79
N VAL A 66 -18.84 5.33 -6.39
CA VAL A 66 -18.27 5.48 -7.75
C VAL A 66 -19.39 5.71 -8.77
N GLY A 67 -20.50 4.98 -8.67
CA GLY A 67 -21.67 5.16 -9.53
C GLY A 67 -22.29 6.55 -9.39
N ALA A 68 -22.38 7.08 -8.17
CA ALA A 68 -22.89 8.43 -7.92
C ALA A 68 -21.99 9.51 -8.56
N TRP A 69 -20.67 9.36 -8.49
CA TRP A 69 -19.74 10.23 -9.22
C TRP A 69 -19.90 10.12 -10.73
N ARG A 70 -19.98 8.90 -11.28
CA ARG A 70 -20.12 8.68 -12.73
C ARG A 70 -21.43 9.26 -13.28
N LYS A 71 -22.52 9.17 -12.53
CA LYS A 71 -23.82 9.74 -12.93
C LYS A 71 -23.73 11.25 -13.20
N LEU A 72 -22.90 11.97 -12.43
CA LEU A 72 -22.69 13.40 -12.59
C LEU A 72 -21.55 13.72 -13.59
N ASN A 73 -20.67 12.75 -13.87
CA ASN A 73 -19.45 12.90 -14.64
C ASN A 73 -19.34 11.77 -15.68
N GLY A 74 -20.01 11.92 -16.82
CA GLY A 74 -20.11 10.87 -17.85
C GLY A 74 -18.77 10.43 -18.46
N ASP A 75 -17.75 11.30 -18.37
CA ASP A 75 -16.38 11.03 -18.84
C ASP A 75 -15.55 10.22 -17.83
N LEU A 76 -16.08 9.89 -16.65
CA LEU A 76 -15.40 9.06 -15.66
C LEU A 76 -15.20 7.64 -16.20
N LYS A 77 -13.94 7.27 -16.43
CA LYS A 77 -13.53 5.95 -16.96
C LYS A 77 -12.54 5.20 -16.08
N THR A 78 -11.98 5.83 -15.05
CA THR A 78 -10.95 5.18 -14.23
C THR A 78 -11.17 5.45 -12.75
N VAL A 79 -11.03 4.39 -11.95
CA VAL A 79 -10.95 4.45 -10.50
C VAL A 79 -9.62 3.85 -10.08
N GLU A 80 -8.88 4.58 -9.27
CA GLU A 80 -7.59 4.17 -8.73
C GLU A 80 -7.73 4.00 -7.21
N MET A 81 -7.28 2.86 -6.68
CA MET A 81 -7.32 2.52 -5.26
C MET A 81 -5.91 2.40 -4.68
N LEU A 82 -5.61 3.25 -3.70
CA LEU A 82 -4.38 3.23 -2.91
C LEU A 82 -4.74 2.91 -1.46
N THR A 83 -4.53 1.66 -1.04
CA THR A 83 -4.76 1.25 0.34
C THR A 83 -3.45 1.19 1.12
N CYS A 84 -3.48 1.62 2.38
CA CYS A 84 -2.37 1.41 3.30
C CYS A 84 -2.19 -0.06 3.68
N ASN A 85 -3.22 -0.90 3.57
CA ASN A 85 -3.18 -2.33 3.88
C ASN A 85 -4.06 -3.09 2.89
N ALA A 86 -3.46 -3.99 2.10
CA ALA A 86 -4.17 -4.82 1.14
C ALA A 86 -4.01 -6.29 1.52
N ARG A 87 -5.11 -7.03 1.41
CA ARG A 87 -5.12 -8.50 1.42
C ARG A 87 -5.50 -8.95 0.03
N HIS A 88 -4.53 -9.46 -0.73
CA HIS A 88 -4.74 -9.96 -2.09
C HIS A 88 -5.31 -11.37 -2.10
N LYS A 89 -4.99 -12.15 -1.06
CA LYS A 89 -5.56 -13.46 -0.78
C LYS A 89 -6.09 -13.50 0.66
N GLN A 90 -7.27 -14.09 0.85
CA GLN A 90 -7.94 -14.12 2.13
C GLN A 90 -8.26 -15.57 2.52
N TYR A 91 -7.61 -16.08 3.57
CA TYR A 91 -7.90 -17.43 4.06
C TYR A 91 -9.31 -17.51 4.62
N GLY A 92 -10.10 -18.51 4.21
CA GLY A 92 -11.48 -18.70 4.66
C GLY A 92 -12.51 -17.77 4.01
N PHE A 93 -12.11 -16.95 3.03
CA PHE A 93 -13.02 -16.11 2.26
C PHE A 93 -12.82 -16.38 0.76
N PRO A 94 -13.91 -16.32 -0.03
CA PRO A 94 -13.82 -16.61 -1.46
C PRO A 94 -13.00 -15.57 -2.22
N ASP A 95 -13.09 -14.28 -1.85
CA ASP A 95 -12.54 -13.17 -2.63
C ASP A 95 -11.96 -12.05 -1.76
N SER A 96 -10.88 -11.39 -2.24
CA SER A 96 -10.33 -10.17 -1.66
C SER A 96 -11.26 -8.97 -1.86
N TYR A 97 -11.12 -7.92 -1.03
CA TYR A 97 -11.88 -6.67 -1.19
C TYR A 97 -11.75 -6.10 -2.62
N THR A 98 -10.52 -6.09 -3.16
CA THR A 98 -10.24 -5.66 -4.53
C THR A 98 -11.04 -6.44 -5.56
N LYS A 99 -11.08 -7.77 -5.43
CA LYS A 99 -11.84 -8.65 -6.34
C LYS A 99 -13.35 -8.38 -6.24
N GLN A 100 -13.87 -8.21 -5.03
CA GLN A 100 -15.27 -7.85 -4.81
C GLN A 100 -15.65 -6.51 -5.47
N VAL A 101 -14.76 -5.52 -5.44
CA VAL A 101 -14.97 -4.22 -6.11
C VAL A 101 -14.94 -4.38 -7.62
N VAL A 102 -13.95 -5.07 -8.18
CA VAL A 102 -13.82 -5.31 -9.63
C VAL A 102 -15.06 -6.02 -10.18
N ASP A 103 -15.51 -7.08 -9.52
CA ASP A 103 -16.72 -7.83 -9.93
C ASP A 103 -17.98 -6.97 -9.91
N GLN A 104 -18.12 -6.11 -8.90
CA GLN A 104 -19.27 -5.22 -8.78
C GLN A 104 -19.21 -4.05 -9.77
N LEU A 105 -18.03 -3.50 -10.05
CA LEU A 105 -17.83 -2.48 -11.08
C LEU A 105 -18.16 -3.05 -12.47
N GLY A 106 -17.71 -4.26 -12.79
CA GLY A 106 -18.03 -4.94 -14.05
C GLY A 106 -19.53 -5.08 -14.29
N LYS A 107 -20.29 -5.37 -13.24
CA LYS A 107 -21.76 -5.54 -13.30
C LYS A 107 -22.53 -4.21 -13.31
N LYS A 108 -22.19 -3.27 -12.42
CA LYS A 108 -22.97 -2.04 -12.18
C LYS A 108 -22.46 -0.83 -12.97
N GLN A 109 -21.18 -0.83 -13.32
CA GLN A 109 -20.45 0.34 -13.81
C GLN A 109 -19.53 -0.04 -14.98
N ALA A 110 -20.06 -0.81 -15.94
CA ALA A 110 -19.32 -1.28 -17.11
C ALA A 110 -18.52 -0.16 -17.81
N GLY A 111 -17.29 -0.46 -18.22
CA GLY A 111 -16.37 0.50 -18.86
C GLY A 111 -15.60 1.42 -17.92
N ILE A 112 -15.77 1.30 -16.59
CA ILE A 112 -14.78 1.84 -15.64
C ILE A 112 -13.62 0.84 -15.53
N LYS A 113 -12.40 1.34 -15.72
CA LYS A 113 -11.15 0.66 -15.40
C LYS A 113 -10.84 0.82 -13.93
N PHE A 114 -10.53 -0.27 -13.26
CA PHE A 114 -10.09 -0.26 -11.87
C PHE A 114 -8.58 -0.49 -11.81
N LYS A 115 -7.85 0.38 -11.12
CA LYS A 115 -6.40 0.24 -10.92
C LYS A 115 -6.05 0.21 -9.44
N ALA A 116 -5.07 -0.62 -9.09
CA ALA A 116 -4.52 -0.70 -7.74
C ALA A 116 -3.02 -1.02 -7.79
N LEU A 117 -2.35 -1.01 -6.65
CA LEU A 117 -0.99 -1.54 -6.55
C LEU A 117 -0.99 -3.06 -6.85
N PRO A 118 0.04 -3.57 -7.53
CA PRO A 118 0.01 -4.91 -8.08
C PRO A 118 0.11 -5.99 -6.99
N VAL A 119 -0.49 -7.15 -7.27
CA VAL A 119 -0.14 -8.39 -6.57
C VAL A 119 1.26 -8.78 -7.02
N ALA A 120 2.25 -8.58 -6.15
CA ALA A 120 3.64 -8.79 -6.48
C ALA A 120 4.07 -10.25 -6.25
N VAL A 121 5.22 -10.62 -6.81
CA VAL A 121 5.90 -11.88 -6.52
C VAL A 121 7.26 -11.53 -5.90
N GLY A 122 7.55 -12.10 -4.73
CA GLY A 122 8.83 -11.89 -4.04
C GLY A 122 9.99 -12.63 -4.72
N PRO A 123 11.25 -12.34 -4.34
CA PRO A 123 12.42 -13.01 -4.92
C PRO A 123 12.43 -14.54 -4.79
N SER A 124 11.75 -15.11 -3.81
CA SER A 124 11.55 -16.56 -3.67
C SER A 124 10.54 -17.16 -4.65
N GLY A 125 9.91 -16.36 -5.50
CA GLY A 125 8.84 -16.81 -6.41
C GLY A 125 7.48 -16.96 -5.73
N LYS A 126 7.35 -16.60 -4.45
CA LYS A 126 6.07 -16.63 -3.73
C LYS A 126 5.27 -15.36 -4.01
N THR A 127 3.96 -15.53 -4.22
CA THR A 127 3.02 -14.41 -4.35
C THR A 127 2.94 -13.62 -3.03
N ALA A 128 2.90 -12.30 -3.13
CA ALA A 128 2.62 -11.41 -2.01
C ALA A 128 1.12 -11.39 -1.72
N ASP A 129 0.67 -12.24 -0.80
CA ASP A 129 -0.73 -12.32 -0.38
C ASP A 129 -1.19 -11.10 0.43
N TYR A 130 -0.24 -10.42 1.09
CA TYR A 130 -0.45 -9.24 1.91
C TYR A 130 0.46 -8.10 1.43
N SER A 131 -0.03 -6.86 1.51
CA SER A 131 0.84 -5.72 1.32
C SER A 131 0.46 -4.49 2.14
N ILE A 132 1.46 -3.67 2.43
CA ILE A 132 1.33 -2.41 3.16
C ILE A 132 1.94 -1.28 2.32
N LEU A 133 1.25 -0.15 2.24
CA LEU A 133 1.74 1.07 1.62
C LEU A 133 2.05 2.09 2.72
N LYS A 134 3.32 2.43 2.86
CA LYS A 134 3.81 3.42 3.83
C LYS A 134 4.11 4.74 3.12
N TRP A 135 3.89 5.84 3.82
CA TRP A 135 4.27 7.17 3.37
C TRP A 135 5.08 7.91 4.42
N HIS A 136 6.18 8.51 3.99
CA HIS A 136 7.02 9.35 4.82
C HIS A 136 6.79 10.83 4.47
N PRO A 137 6.10 11.60 5.33
CA PRO A 137 5.69 12.96 5.02
C PRO A 137 6.84 13.94 4.80
N ALA A 138 7.96 13.78 5.53
CA ALA A 138 9.06 14.74 5.50
C ALA A 138 9.82 14.71 4.16
N SER A 139 9.95 13.53 3.54
CA SER A 139 10.63 13.37 2.25
C SER A 139 9.68 13.17 1.06
N ALA A 140 8.36 13.17 1.31
CA ALA A 140 7.33 12.85 0.30
C ALA A 140 7.59 11.53 -0.47
N THR A 141 8.20 10.54 0.20
CA THR A 141 8.46 9.21 -0.37
C THR A 141 7.49 8.18 0.18
N TRP A 142 7.31 7.07 -0.52
CA TRP A 142 6.52 5.93 -0.10
C TRP A 142 7.30 4.62 -0.23
N ALA A 143 6.81 3.59 0.45
CA ALA A 143 7.23 2.20 0.26
C ALA A 143 5.99 1.30 0.16
N TYR A 144 5.92 0.52 -0.91
CA TYR A 144 5.01 -0.60 -1.06
C TYR A 144 5.76 -1.86 -0.70
N ILE A 145 5.22 -2.60 0.25
CA ILE A 145 5.84 -3.81 0.79
C ILE A 145 4.82 -4.92 0.66
N GLY A 146 5.08 -5.88 -0.22
CA GLY A 146 4.30 -7.10 -0.36
C GLY A 146 5.05 -8.30 0.20
N ALA A 147 4.36 -9.23 0.84
CA ALA A 147 4.95 -10.46 1.34
C ALA A 147 3.94 -11.63 1.33
N PRO A 148 4.42 -12.88 1.25
CA PRO A 148 3.55 -14.05 1.33
C PRO A 148 2.86 -14.14 2.69
N GLY A 149 1.71 -14.79 2.70
CA GLY A 149 1.03 -15.15 3.93
C GLY A 149 1.72 -16.28 4.68
N ASP A 150 1.68 -16.23 6.01
CA ASP A 150 1.98 -17.39 6.85
C ASP A 150 0.64 -18.04 7.22
N PHE A 151 0.18 -18.99 6.40
CA PHE A 151 -1.09 -19.68 6.66
C PHE A 151 -0.84 -20.70 7.78
N PRO A 152 -1.46 -20.54 8.96
CA PRO A 152 -1.18 -21.42 10.08
C PRO A 152 -1.48 -22.86 9.69
N GLN A 153 -0.50 -23.75 9.91
CA GLN A 153 -0.83 -25.15 10.16
C GLN A 153 -1.69 -25.18 11.43
N GLN A 154 -2.68 -26.08 11.48
CA GLN A 154 -3.64 -26.22 12.57
C GLN A 154 -2.93 -26.11 13.94
N GLY A 155 -3.20 -25.04 14.71
CA GLY A 155 -2.60 -24.81 16.04
C GLY A 155 -1.56 -23.68 16.15
N SER A 156 -1.17 -22.99 15.07
CA SER A 156 -0.28 -21.82 15.15
C SER A 156 -1.04 -20.50 15.37
N SER A 157 -0.54 -19.66 16.28
CA SER A 157 -1.04 -18.30 16.56
C SER A 157 -0.39 -17.20 15.71
N THR A 158 0.36 -17.56 14.66
CA THR A 158 1.02 -16.57 13.80
C THR A 158 0.00 -15.71 13.05
N THR A 159 0.20 -14.38 13.09
CA THR A 159 -0.58 -13.46 12.24
C THR A 159 -0.21 -13.72 10.78
N MET A 160 -1.22 -13.85 9.92
CA MET A 160 -1.00 -14.24 8.52
C MET A 160 -0.14 -13.23 7.73
N ASP A 161 -0.01 -12.00 8.22
CA ASP A 161 0.74 -10.88 7.65
C ASP A 161 2.15 -10.69 8.26
N LYS A 162 2.63 -11.64 9.08
CA LYS A 162 3.91 -11.54 9.81
C LYS A 162 5.09 -11.18 8.91
N HIS A 163 5.19 -11.78 7.72
CA HIS A 163 6.29 -11.50 6.79
C HIS A 163 6.28 -10.06 6.27
N MET A 164 5.08 -9.52 6.01
CA MET A 164 4.90 -8.12 5.58
C MET A 164 5.30 -7.16 6.70
N HIS A 165 4.89 -7.44 7.95
CA HIS A 165 5.28 -6.63 9.10
C HIS A 165 6.78 -6.71 9.40
N ALA A 166 7.38 -7.89 9.31
CA ALA A 166 8.82 -8.04 9.44
C ALA A 166 9.56 -7.20 8.39
N ALA A 167 9.09 -7.20 7.14
CA ALA A 167 9.66 -6.38 6.07
C ALA A 167 9.48 -4.87 6.31
N ASP A 168 8.33 -4.41 6.80
CA ASP A 168 8.09 -3.01 7.21
C ASP A 168 9.05 -2.58 8.32
N VAL A 169 9.21 -3.41 9.35
CA VAL A 169 10.14 -3.13 10.46
C VAL A 169 11.58 -3.08 9.96
N LYS A 170 12.04 -4.08 9.20
CA LYS A 170 13.42 -4.09 8.70
C LYS A 170 13.68 -2.92 7.77
N LEU A 171 12.75 -2.55 6.88
CA LEU A 171 12.89 -1.35 6.06
C LEU A 171 12.98 -0.08 6.94
N GLY A 172 12.17 -0.04 7.99
CA GLY A 172 12.16 1.03 9.00
C GLY A 172 13.49 1.18 9.74
N ASP A 173 14.23 0.10 10.00
CA ASP A 173 15.55 0.16 10.64
C ASP A 173 16.60 0.91 9.79
N PHE A 174 16.37 1.03 8.48
CA PHE A 174 17.22 1.81 7.55
C PHE A 174 16.64 3.20 7.23
N MET A 175 15.52 3.58 7.82
CA MET A 175 14.99 4.93 7.65
C MET A 175 15.92 5.93 8.33
N PRO A 176 16.35 7.00 7.62
CA PRO A 176 17.13 8.05 8.25
C PRO A 176 16.31 8.71 9.37
N PRO A 177 16.97 9.42 10.30
CA PRO A 177 16.28 10.20 11.32
C PRO A 177 15.19 11.10 10.74
N ARG A 178 14.18 11.42 11.56
CA ARG A 178 13.10 12.35 11.16
C ARG A 178 13.70 13.68 10.68
N GLY A 179 13.43 14.05 9.43
CA GLY A 179 13.85 15.33 8.85
C GLY A 179 14.73 15.23 7.60
N ASP A 180 15.26 14.05 7.28
CA ASP A 180 16.08 13.88 6.07
C ASP A 180 15.23 13.67 4.81
N ASN A 181 15.55 14.40 3.75
CA ASN A 181 14.84 14.44 2.46
C ASN A 181 14.87 13.14 1.65
N VAL A 182 15.45 12.04 2.15
CA VAL A 182 15.77 10.85 1.34
C VAL A 182 14.88 9.62 1.65
N GLY A 183 14.20 9.59 2.79
CA GLY A 183 13.12 8.66 3.15
C GLY A 183 13.25 7.20 2.69
N TYR A 184 12.13 6.65 2.17
CA TYR A 184 12.00 5.23 1.83
C TYR A 184 12.88 4.78 0.66
N VAL A 185 13.24 5.67 -0.26
CA VAL A 185 14.10 5.33 -1.41
C VAL A 185 15.50 4.93 -0.92
N ARG A 186 16.11 5.73 -0.03
CA ARG A 186 17.42 5.42 0.54
C ARG A 186 17.36 4.27 1.53
N ALA A 187 16.30 4.20 2.35
CA ALA A 187 16.11 3.09 3.27
C ALA A 187 16.10 1.74 2.52
N HIS A 188 15.37 1.68 1.40
CA HIS A 188 15.31 0.48 0.58
C HIS A 188 16.68 0.14 -0.04
N ALA A 189 17.38 1.13 -0.60
CA ALA A 189 18.72 0.91 -1.17
C ALA A 189 19.72 0.43 -0.11
N ALA A 190 19.72 1.05 1.08
CA ALA A 190 20.59 0.69 2.20
C ALA A 190 20.29 -0.73 2.71
N MET A 191 19.01 -1.06 2.89
CA MET A 191 18.59 -2.41 3.29
C MET A 191 19.08 -3.47 2.30
N LYS A 192 18.94 -3.23 0.99
CA LYS A 192 19.42 -4.16 -0.05
C LYS A 192 20.94 -4.37 0.05
N ALA A 193 21.71 -3.29 0.20
CA ALA A 193 23.17 -3.33 0.27
C ALA A 193 23.73 -3.90 1.59
N PHE A 194 22.96 -3.86 2.68
CA PHE A 194 23.41 -4.27 4.01
C PHE A 194 23.71 -5.77 4.09
N GLN A 195 24.95 -6.14 4.39
CA GLN A 195 25.40 -7.55 4.41
C GLN A 195 25.07 -8.29 5.71
N GLY A 196 24.64 -7.58 6.75
CA GLY A 196 24.36 -8.14 8.06
C GLY A 196 24.88 -7.26 9.19
N MET A 197 24.28 -7.42 10.35
CA MET A 197 24.68 -6.75 11.58
C MET A 197 25.75 -7.57 12.29
N THR A 198 26.69 -6.89 12.94
CA THR A 198 27.64 -7.48 13.89
C THR A 198 27.37 -6.92 15.29
N VAL A 199 27.90 -7.54 16.33
CA VAL A 199 27.81 -7.02 17.72
C VAL A 199 28.48 -5.64 17.88
N THR A 200 29.40 -5.30 16.98
CA THR A 200 30.09 -3.99 16.94
C THR A 200 29.34 -2.94 16.12
N HIS A 201 28.23 -3.29 15.47
CA HIS A 201 27.43 -2.32 14.72
C HIS A 201 26.80 -1.28 15.67
N PRO A 202 26.78 0.02 15.34
CA PRO A 202 26.26 1.06 16.25
C PRO A 202 24.84 0.81 16.76
N TYR A 203 23.97 0.23 15.93
CA TYR A 203 22.62 -0.16 16.34
C TYR A 203 22.61 -1.28 17.40
N ALA A 204 23.45 -2.30 17.22
CA ALA A 204 23.58 -3.42 18.17
C ALA A 204 24.12 -2.91 19.52
N ILE A 205 25.15 -2.06 19.49
CA ILE A 205 25.71 -1.41 20.69
C ILE A 205 24.63 -0.61 21.44
N LYS A 206 23.90 0.25 20.72
CA LYS A 206 22.82 1.06 21.31
C LYS A 206 21.73 0.21 21.97
N ARG A 207 21.42 -0.94 21.38
CA ARG A 207 20.41 -1.88 21.89
C ARG A 207 20.96 -2.87 22.92
N LYS A 208 22.27 -2.83 23.22
CA LYS A 208 22.98 -3.81 24.06
C LYS A 208 22.75 -5.24 23.60
N TRP A 209 22.81 -5.46 22.29
CA TRP A 209 22.58 -6.78 21.71
C TRP A 209 23.79 -7.70 21.89
N ASP A 210 23.50 -8.93 22.30
CA ASP A 210 24.46 -10.04 22.26
C ASP A 210 24.50 -10.69 20.87
N GLN A 211 25.37 -11.69 20.70
CA GLN A 211 25.52 -12.40 19.43
C GLN A 211 24.23 -13.12 19.01
N LYS A 212 23.49 -13.69 19.96
CA LYS A 212 22.23 -14.40 19.68
C LYS A 212 21.19 -13.45 19.09
N GLN A 213 21.05 -12.25 19.63
CA GLN A 213 20.13 -11.23 19.12
C GLN A 213 20.54 -10.73 17.73
N VAL A 214 21.85 -10.57 17.49
CA VAL A 214 22.39 -10.23 16.17
C VAL A 214 22.10 -11.34 15.14
N ASP A 215 22.27 -12.60 15.51
CA ASP A 215 21.99 -13.74 14.64
C ASP A 215 20.51 -13.82 14.26
N VAL A 216 19.62 -13.66 15.25
CA VAL A 216 18.16 -13.58 15.02
C VAL A 216 17.82 -12.45 14.04
N TYR A 217 18.39 -11.26 14.24
CA TYR A 217 18.17 -10.13 13.34
C TYR A 217 18.61 -10.43 11.91
N ASN A 218 19.79 -11.05 11.75
CA ASN A 218 20.36 -11.37 10.45
C ASN A 218 19.55 -12.44 9.72
N GLU A 219 19.08 -13.47 10.42
CA GLU A 219 18.20 -14.49 9.85
C GLU A 219 16.85 -13.88 9.40
N GLU A 220 16.24 -13.04 10.22
CA GLU A 220 15.02 -12.30 9.81
C GLU A 220 15.26 -11.42 8.59
N LEU A 221 16.38 -10.70 8.53
CA LEU A 221 16.71 -9.86 7.38
C LEU A 221 16.91 -10.68 6.11
N LYS A 222 17.59 -11.83 6.20
CA LYS A 222 17.73 -12.77 5.06
C LYS A 222 16.36 -13.23 4.58
N LEU A 223 15.46 -13.61 5.48
CA LEU A 223 14.09 -14.01 5.15
C LEU A 223 13.32 -12.88 4.46
N VAL A 224 13.39 -11.66 5.00
CA VAL A 224 12.76 -10.47 4.40
C VAL A 224 13.28 -10.22 2.98
N LYS A 225 14.60 -10.22 2.79
CA LYS A 225 15.20 -10.01 1.46
C LYS A 225 14.83 -11.10 0.46
N ARG A 226 14.56 -12.31 0.94
CA ARG A 226 14.18 -13.45 0.11
C ARG A 226 12.69 -13.40 -0.27
N ASP A 227 11.81 -13.08 0.68
CA ASP A 227 10.37 -13.30 0.51
C ASP A 227 9.56 -12.02 0.25
N ALA A 228 10.06 -10.85 0.67
CA ALA A 228 9.34 -9.60 0.49
C ALA A 228 9.61 -8.96 -0.88
N PHE A 229 8.56 -8.48 -1.53
CA PHE A 229 8.65 -7.52 -2.62
C PHE A 229 8.59 -6.10 -2.04
N ILE A 230 9.62 -5.28 -2.31
CA ILE A 230 9.65 -3.90 -1.84
C ILE A 230 9.89 -2.98 -3.03
N MET A 231 9.02 -1.99 -3.16
CA MET A 231 9.13 -0.90 -4.12
C MET A 231 9.04 0.42 -3.36
N ALA A 232 9.90 1.37 -3.68
CA ALA A 232 9.92 2.67 -3.03
C ALA A 232 10.12 3.77 -4.05
N GLY A 233 9.54 4.94 -3.80
CA GLY A 233 9.58 6.05 -4.75
C GLY A 233 9.13 7.37 -4.15
N THR A 234 9.19 8.43 -4.96
CA THR A 234 8.54 9.70 -4.66
C THR A 234 7.03 9.56 -4.90
N ILE A 235 6.22 10.37 -4.23
CA ILE A 235 4.76 10.34 -4.41
C ILE A 235 4.30 10.46 -5.87
N GLY A 236 5.05 11.19 -6.71
CA GLY A 236 4.77 11.30 -8.15
C GLY A 236 4.98 10.00 -8.95
N LEU A 237 5.83 9.09 -8.46
CA LEU A 237 6.01 7.77 -9.07
C LEU A 237 4.84 6.84 -8.78
N LEU A 238 4.13 7.03 -7.65
CA LEU A 238 3.13 6.10 -7.14
C LEU A 238 2.03 5.78 -8.17
N ARG A 239 1.53 6.80 -8.87
CA ARG A 239 0.48 6.63 -9.89
C ARG A 239 0.89 5.73 -11.07
N TRP A 240 2.18 5.71 -11.39
CA TRP A 240 2.73 4.92 -12.50
C TRP A 240 2.96 3.46 -12.11
N CYS A 241 2.92 3.17 -10.81
CA CYS A 241 3.03 1.82 -10.28
C CYS A 241 1.67 1.10 -10.20
N LEU A 242 0.57 1.77 -10.52
CA LEU A 242 -0.76 1.19 -10.50
C LEU A 242 -1.01 0.35 -11.76
N THR A 243 -1.56 -0.84 -11.56
CA THR A 243 -1.92 -1.77 -12.62
C THR A 243 -3.44 -1.89 -12.73
N GLU A 244 -3.94 -2.02 -13.95
CA GLU A 244 -5.35 -2.38 -14.18
C GLU A 244 -5.62 -3.78 -13.64
N ILE A 245 -6.69 -3.92 -12.86
CA ILE A 245 -7.13 -5.19 -12.28
C ILE A 245 -8.37 -5.64 -13.05
N ASN A 246 -8.35 -6.89 -13.53
CA ASN A 246 -9.42 -7.52 -14.30
C ASN A 246 -10.14 -8.59 -13.48
#